data_AF-A0A9N9R5P1-F1
#
_entry.id   AF-A0A9N9R5P1-F1
#
_cell.length_a   1.000
_cell.length_b   1.000
_cell.length_c   1.000
_cell.angle_alpha   90.00
_cell.angle_beta   90.00
_cell.angle_gamma   90.00
#
_symmetry.space_group_name_H-M   'P 1'
#
loop_
_entity.id
_entity.type
_entity.pdbx_description
1 polymer ?
#
loop_
_entity_poly.entity_id
_entity_poly.type
_entity_poly.pdbx_seq_one_letter_code
_entity_poly.pdbx_strand_id
1 'polypeptide(L)'
;MFLFNQFYSNLLGIYILGGVHKLREVFFKFSVPPSAPGDSAKGWWDDAFASSVASIARGDCLRYSRDHITIKEEDDAALMRRVTHPLCAINRLLSALGAWPRGPAPCARALERTLAEHARTFAVITLAFEKVPLTSLKSSDSLLYSQVTSKQPSYLIKKVCALCYTLRSKNIPDDASADLRRCYRQCLLENYKCFCAAVCVSCPAEKFYGFLFDPTVWEKIVDPDVVYKLPLQSQWNRDRKYHVTAANVPSGGAGAGAGAGTGTLRTRVFLRTLSVDPLQYDLLPPQEQEDNAQELELCINELNSEPLVVCVSGLVNHAALLAHHAWRGALAAALGGDATGTNVKWILAQVIYNCRDKLIPHASVLRPALLQFVAKTACDSRLNGLHIDVLDTVLYWQSPLPETSYEDLATSIMCLMNTSIDNGHRTSIFGSLLSMLGKLAELYGAKELRWDGFYQYFKDPRKSKYLLSVLLTLAKHKVYIHNLLSTLSELDGKLWSQEPRLSELMGYLLSCTNESERAVYLSQHRKFLSRRAGGVDYVKLLYYTQKGYPQFVDGNMFK
;
A
#
# COMPACT_ATOMS: atom_id res chain seq x y z
N MET A 1 -13.31 -20.04 30.28
CA MET A 1 -12.60 -19.04 29.44
C MET A 1 -11.70 -18.11 30.25
N PHE A 2 -12.21 -17.43 31.29
CA PHE A 2 -11.41 -16.50 32.12
C PHE A 2 -10.23 -17.18 32.87
N LEU A 3 -10.47 -18.36 33.46
CA LEU A 3 -9.43 -19.18 34.11
C LEU A 3 -8.38 -19.74 33.13
N PHE A 4 -8.74 -19.90 31.85
CA PHE A 4 -7.85 -20.41 30.80
C PHE A 4 -6.89 -19.32 30.31
N ASN A 5 -7.36 -18.08 30.20
CA ASN A 5 -6.55 -16.91 29.87
C ASN A 5 -5.56 -16.54 30.98
N GLN A 6 -5.94 -16.72 32.25
CA GLN A 6 -5.08 -16.42 33.39
C GLN A 6 -3.96 -17.46 33.56
N PHE A 7 -4.23 -18.72 33.20
CA PHE A 7 -3.23 -19.79 33.15
C PHE A 7 -2.18 -19.56 32.04
N TYR A 8 -2.61 -19.16 30.84
CA TYR A 8 -1.71 -18.87 29.71
C TYR A 8 -0.86 -17.60 29.92
N SER A 9 -1.44 -16.54 30.52
CA SER A 9 -0.70 -15.31 30.84
C SER A 9 0.37 -15.53 31.91
N ASN A 10 0.08 -16.36 32.92
CA ASN A 10 1.06 -16.76 33.94
C ASN A 10 2.17 -17.67 33.37
N LEU A 11 1.83 -18.58 32.44
CA LEU A 11 2.85 -19.38 31.74
C LEU A 11 3.75 -18.53 30.83
N LEU A 12 3.20 -17.53 30.14
CA LEU A 12 3.99 -16.62 29.30
C LEU A 12 4.93 -15.74 30.17
N GLY A 13 4.49 -15.34 31.35
CA GLY A 13 5.31 -14.63 32.35
C GLY A 13 6.47 -15.48 32.90
N ILE A 14 6.21 -16.77 33.17
CA ILE A 14 7.25 -17.74 33.60
C ILE A 14 8.19 -18.11 32.44
N TYR A 15 7.68 -18.12 31.20
CA TYR A 15 8.45 -18.37 29.98
C TYR A 15 9.50 -17.28 29.69
N ILE A 16 9.18 -16.01 29.94
CA ILE A 16 10.09 -14.88 29.71
C ILE A 16 11.13 -14.75 30.83
N LEU A 17 10.78 -15.09 32.09
CA LEU A 17 11.65 -14.89 33.26
C LEU A 17 12.41 -16.14 33.73
N GLY A 18 11.95 -17.34 33.39
CA GLY A 18 12.39 -18.57 34.06
C GLY A 18 13.44 -19.41 33.35
N GLY A 19 13.62 -19.29 32.03
CA GLY A 19 14.61 -20.11 31.30
C GLY A 19 14.48 -21.64 31.52
N VAL A 20 13.30 -22.15 31.90
CA VAL A 20 13.12 -23.55 32.30
C VAL A 20 12.74 -24.42 31.09
N HIS A 21 13.65 -25.31 30.70
CA HIS A 21 13.57 -26.28 29.60
C HIS A 21 12.22 -27.04 29.49
N LYS A 22 11.67 -27.55 30.60
CA LYS A 22 10.46 -28.40 30.59
C LYS A 22 9.15 -27.66 30.30
N LEU A 23 9.09 -26.35 30.57
CA LEU A 23 7.91 -25.53 30.24
C LEU A 23 7.85 -25.18 28.75
N ARG A 24 8.97 -25.24 28.03
CA ARG A 24 9.03 -25.04 26.57
C ARG A 24 8.29 -26.15 25.81
N GLU A 25 8.45 -27.40 26.27
CA GLU A 25 7.89 -28.58 25.60
C GLU A 25 6.35 -28.64 25.67
N VAL A 26 5.79 -28.31 26.83
CA VAL A 26 4.33 -28.31 27.06
C VAL A 26 3.65 -27.19 26.28
N PHE A 27 4.28 -26.00 26.18
CA PHE A 27 3.71 -24.88 25.44
C PHE A 27 3.69 -25.12 23.92
N PHE A 28 4.75 -25.73 23.36
CA PHE A 28 4.81 -26.04 21.92
C PHE A 28 3.94 -27.24 21.52
N LYS A 29 3.75 -28.24 22.38
CA LYS A 29 2.83 -29.37 22.12
C LYS A 29 1.35 -28.97 22.12
N PHE A 30 0.95 -27.94 22.86
CA PHE A 30 -0.45 -27.46 22.89
C PHE A 30 -0.76 -26.37 21.84
N SER A 31 0.25 -25.76 21.22
CA SER A 31 0.07 -24.64 20.28
C SER A 31 0.12 -25.04 18.80
N VAL A 32 0.38 -26.31 18.50
CA VAL A 32 0.37 -26.87 17.15
C VAL A 32 -0.82 -27.83 17.06
N PRO A 33 -1.89 -27.50 16.31
CA PRO A 33 -2.84 -28.54 15.95
C PRO A 33 -2.08 -29.56 15.07
N PRO A 34 -2.33 -30.87 15.25
CA PRO A 34 -1.82 -31.86 14.31
C PRO A 34 -2.28 -31.44 12.91
N SER A 35 -1.32 -31.40 11.98
CA SER A 35 -1.53 -31.06 10.58
C SER A 35 -2.61 -31.95 9.96
N ALA A 36 -3.86 -31.50 10.00
CA ALA A 36 -4.83 -31.79 8.97
C ALA A 36 -4.62 -30.74 7.85
N PRO A 37 -4.57 -31.16 6.58
CA PRO A 37 -4.42 -30.23 5.46
C PRO A 37 -5.70 -29.39 5.37
N GLY A 38 -5.68 -28.18 5.91
CA GLY A 38 -6.87 -27.30 5.85
C GLY A 38 -6.86 -26.04 6.70
N ASP A 39 -6.11 -25.98 7.80
CA ASP A 39 -6.21 -24.81 8.71
C ASP A 39 -5.03 -23.85 8.55
N SER A 40 -5.21 -22.84 7.70
CA SER A 40 -4.28 -21.72 7.45
C SER A 40 -4.62 -20.46 8.26
N ALA A 41 -5.38 -20.59 9.35
CA ALA A 41 -5.82 -19.44 10.15
C ALA A 41 -4.67 -18.87 10.98
N LYS A 42 -4.32 -17.61 10.71
CA LYS A 42 -3.37 -16.79 11.48
C LYS A 42 -3.92 -16.58 12.89
N GLY A 43 -3.21 -17.08 13.90
CA GLY A 43 -3.65 -17.01 15.29
C GLY A 43 -3.20 -15.73 15.99
N TRP A 44 -3.93 -15.27 17.00
CA TRP A 44 -3.55 -14.11 17.83
C TRP A 44 -2.23 -14.31 18.60
N TRP A 45 -1.75 -15.55 18.69
CA TRP A 45 -0.47 -15.93 19.29
C TRP A 45 0.75 -15.75 18.37
N ASP A 46 0.58 -15.65 17.05
CA ASP A 46 1.71 -15.60 16.10
C ASP A 46 2.58 -14.33 16.29
N ASP A 47 1.96 -13.19 16.57
CA ASP A 47 2.66 -11.92 16.83
C ASP A 47 3.42 -11.97 18.19
N ALA A 48 2.91 -12.71 19.18
CA ALA A 48 3.57 -12.94 20.47
C ALA A 48 4.75 -13.93 20.34
N PHE A 49 4.61 -14.95 19.49
CA PHE A 49 5.69 -15.87 19.12
C PHE A 49 6.82 -15.13 18.41
N ALA A 50 6.52 -14.34 17.38
CA ALA A 50 7.51 -13.55 16.66
C ALA A 50 8.29 -12.58 17.57
N SER A 51 7.59 -11.93 18.50
CA SER A 51 8.20 -11.03 19.49
C SER A 51 9.12 -11.77 20.47
N SER A 52 8.73 -12.97 20.91
CA SER A 52 9.52 -13.81 21.81
C SER A 52 10.80 -14.32 21.14
N VAL A 53 10.71 -14.77 19.88
CA VAL A 53 11.86 -15.22 19.09
C VAL A 53 12.82 -14.06 18.82
N ALA A 54 12.31 -12.86 18.51
CA ALA A 54 13.12 -11.67 18.30
C ALA A 54 13.81 -11.18 19.59
N SER A 55 13.27 -11.48 20.77
CA SER A 55 13.91 -11.20 22.06
C SER A 55 15.05 -12.20 22.34
N ILE A 56 14.83 -13.48 22.06
CA ILE A 56 15.84 -14.55 22.21
C ILE A 56 17.03 -14.33 21.27
N ALA A 57 16.79 -13.93 20.02
CA ALA A 57 17.85 -13.64 19.05
C ALA A 57 18.71 -12.41 19.42
N ARG A 58 18.21 -11.52 20.29
CA ARG A 58 18.91 -10.32 20.77
C ARG A 58 19.74 -10.56 22.03
N GLY A 59 19.49 -11.66 22.75
CA GLY A 59 20.36 -12.10 23.86
C GLY A 59 21.64 -12.75 23.32
N ASP A 60 22.73 -12.65 24.09
CA ASP A 60 24.10 -13.15 23.80
C ASP A 60 24.22 -14.69 23.61
N CYS A 61 23.25 -15.35 22.99
CA CYS A 61 23.22 -16.79 22.73
C CYS A 61 24.24 -17.25 21.67
N LEU A 62 24.89 -16.32 20.94
CA LEU A 62 25.96 -16.67 20.01
C LEU A 62 27.29 -17.04 20.71
N ARG A 63 27.49 -16.65 21.97
CA ARG A 63 28.71 -16.99 22.72
C ARG A 63 28.71 -18.42 23.28
N TYR A 64 27.54 -18.99 23.55
CA TYR A 64 27.41 -20.32 24.18
C TYR A 64 27.55 -21.52 23.24
N SER A 65 27.64 -21.29 21.91
CA SER A 65 27.66 -22.39 20.92
C SER A 65 29.03 -23.04 20.72
N ARG A 66 30.11 -22.55 21.33
CA ARG A 66 31.47 -23.02 21.04
C ARG A 66 31.92 -24.21 21.88
N ASP A 67 31.43 -24.35 23.12
CA ASP A 67 32.07 -25.25 24.09
C ASP A 67 31.25 -26.53 24.43
N HIS A 68 29.99 -26.64 23.98
CA HIS A 68 29.13 -27.80 24.30
C HIS A 68 28.35 -28.36 23.10
N ILE A 69 29.04 -28.72 22.02
CA ILE A 69 28.48 -29.66 21.03
C ILE A 69 29.38 -30.89 20.94
N THR A 70 29.41 -31.61 22.06
CA THR A 70 29.59 -33.05 22.06
C THR A 70 28.30 -33.66 22.60
N ILE A 71 27.78 -34.63 21.84
CA ILE A 71 26.82 -35.66 22.25
C ILE A 71 25.31 -35.34 22.05
N LYS A 72 24.66 -36.36 21.50
CA LYS A 72 23.25 -36.75 21.55
C LYS A 72 22.43 -36.01 22.63
N GLU A 73 21.38 -35.32 22.20
CA GLU A 73 20.00 -35.50 22.68
C GLU A 73 19.07 -34.50 21.98
N GLU A 74 17.85 -34.97 21.77
CA GLU A 74 16.75 -34.32 21.08
C GLU A 74 16.07 -33.35 22.06
N ASP A 75 15.84 -32.10 21.62
CA ASP A 75 14.58 -31.34 21.84
C ASP A 75 14.73 -29.83 22.03
N ASP A 76 15.81 -29.29 22.62
CA ASP A 76 16.01 -27.82 22.65
C ASP A 76 16.64 -27.25 21.37
N ALA A 77 16.94 -28.14 20.46
CA ALA A 77 17.57 -27.83 19.21
C ALA A 77 16.58 -27.41 18.12
N ALA A 78 15.25 -27.47 18.30
CA ALA A 78 14.32 -27.22 17.19
C ALA A 78 14.28 -25.75 16.70
N LEU A 79 14.40 -24.77 17.61
CA LEU A 79 14.35 -23.34 17.25
C LEU A 79 15.74 -22.82 16.85
N MET A 80 16.80 -23.22 17.58
CA MET A 80 18.20 -22.92 17.24
C MET A 80 18.68 -23.72 15.99
N ARG A 81 18.20 -24.96 15.74
CA ARG A 81 18.44 -25.65 14.45
C ARG A 81 17.70 -24.99 13.29
N ARG A 82 16.63 -24.22 13.52
CA ARG A 82 15.86 -23.55 12.45
C ARG A 82 16.41 -22.18 12.04
N VAL A 83 17.11 -21.46 12.92
CA VAL A 83 17.60 -20.10 12.64
C VAL A 83 19.13 -19.98 12.74
N THR A 84 19.78 -20.55 13.76
CA THR A 84 21.23 -20.38 13.99
C THR A 84 22.10 -21.45 13.32
N HIS A 85 21.68 -22.73 13.30
CA HIS A 85 22.42 -23.81 12.62
C HIS A 85 22.53 -23.66 11.08
N PRO A 86 21.52 -23.16 10.33
CA PRO A 86 21.66 -22.95 8.89
C PRO A 86 22.64 -21.82 8.57
N LEU A 87 22.68 -20.76 9.39
CA LEU A 87 23.57 -19.62 9.20
C LEU A 87 25.04 -19.94 9.49
N CYS A 88 25.32 -20.89 10.39
CA CYS A 88 26.67 -21.44 10.57
C CYS A 88 27.12 -22.37 9.42
N ALA A 89 26.23 -22.69 8.47
CA ALA A 89 26.50 -23.53 7.30
C ALA A 89 26.13 -22.81 5.99
N ILE A 90 26.55 -21.54 5.84
CA ILE A 90 26.31 -20.72 4.64
C ILE A 90 26.61 -21.45 3.33
N ASN A 91 27.69 -22.25 3.27
CA ASN A 91 28.00 -23.05 2.08
C ASN A 91 26.90 -24.07 1.75
N ARG A 92 26.29 -24.72 2.73
CA ARG A 92 25.18 -25.67 2.50
C ARG A 92 23.95 -24.94 1.96
N LEU A 93 23.63 -23.76 2.49
CA LEU A 93 22.53 -22.93 2.00
C LEU A 93 22.79 -22.45 0.56
N LEU A 94 23.98 -21.95 0.27
CA LEU A 94 24.37 -21.50 -1.07
C LEU A 94 24.43 -22.68 -2.06
N SER A 95 24.89 -23.86 -1.63
CA SER A 95 24.88 -25.07 -2.45
C SER A 95 23.45 -25.55 -2.73
N ALA A 96 22.54 -25.46 -1.75
CA ALA A 96 21.13 -25.79 -1.95
C ALA A 96 20.49 -24.86 -3.00
N LEU A 97 20.72 -23.55 -2.91
CA LEU A 97 20.26 -22.57 -3.92
C LEU A 97 20.92 -22.75 -5.30
N GLY A 98 22.15 -23.26 -5.33
CA GLY A 98 22.86 -23.58 -6.57
C GLY A 98 22.38 -24.87 -7.23
N ALA A 99 21.60 -25.70 -6.53
CA ALA A 99 21.09 -26.94 -7.05
C ALA A 99 19.86 -26.70 -7.94
N TRP A 100 19.84 -27.30 -9.12
CA TRP A 100 18.65 -27.37 -9.97
C TRP A 100 18.53 -28.79 -10.50
N PRO A 101 17.32 -29.36 -10.60
CA PRO A 101 17.17 -30.70 -11.13
C PRO A 101 17.74 -30.75 -12.55
N ARG A 102 18.66 -31.70 -12.82
CA ARG A 102 19.27 -31.90 -14.14
C ARG A 102 18.44 -32.92 -14.94
N GLY A 103 18.18 -32.64 -16.22
CA GLY A 103 17.50 -33.56 -17.14
C GLY A 103 16.62 -32.85 -18.17
N PRO A 104 16.20 -33.53 -19.25
CA PRO A 104 15.39 -32.94 -20.33
C PRO A 104 13.98 -32.53 -19.89
N ALA A 105 13.44 -33.14 -18.82
CA ALA A 105 12.26 -32.68 -18.09
C ALA A 105 12.39 -33.11 -16.62
N PRO A 106 12.55 -32.18 -15.66
CA PRO A 106 12.53 -32.52 -14.24
C PRO A 106 11.24 -33.24 -13.88
N CYS A 107 11.32 -34.36 -13.15
CA CYS A 107 10.12 -34.93 -12.54
C CYS A 107 9.44 -33.84 -11.69
N ALA A 108 8.14 -33.59 -11.91
CA ALA A 108 7.40 -32.50 -11.26
C ALA A 108 7.58 -32.50 -9.73
N ARG A 109 7.53 -33.68 -9.09
CA ARG A 109 7.75 -33.83 -7.63
C ARG A 109 9.16 -33.46 -7.18
N ALA A 110 10.18 -33.74 -7.98
CA ALA A 110 11.56 -33.37 -7.66
C ALA A 110 11.76 -31.85 -7.77
N LEU A 111 11.13 -31.23 -8.77
CA LEU A 111 11.12 -29.78 -8.93
C LEU A 111 10.37 -29.09 -7.80
N GLU A 112 9.18 -29.56 -7.42
CA GLU A 112 8.41 -29.05 -6.27
C GLU A 112 9.23 -29.09 -4.97
N ARG A 113 9.89 -30.21 -4.68
CA ARG A 113 10.77 -30.33 -3.49
C ARG A 113 11.91 -29.32 -3.52
N THR A 114 12.55 -29.16 -4.68
CA THR A 114 13.66 -28.20 -4.85
C THR A 114 13.17 -26.76 -4.67
N LEU A 115 12.02 -26.40 -5.24
CA LEU A 115 11.41 -25.07 -5.09
C LEU A 115 11.03 -24.79 -3.62
N ALA A 116 10.49 -25.78 -2.91
CA ALA A 116 10.17 -25.65 -1.49
C ALA A 116 11.43 -25.52 -0.61
N GLU A 117 12.54 -26.17 -0.99
CA GLU A 117 13.83 -26.01 -0.32
C GLU A 117 14.46 -24.63 -0.60
N HIS A 118 14.36 -24.13 -1.83
CA HIS A 118 14.77 -22.77 -2.18
C HIS A 118 13.97 -21.72 -1.41
N ALA A 119 12.64 -21.83 -1.37
CA ALA A 119 11.79 -20.89 -0.64
C ALA A 119 12.16 -20.81 0.85
N ARG A 120 12.37 -21.96 1.50
CA ARG A 120 12.82 -22.02 2.90
C ARG A 120 14.21 -21.40 3.08
N THR A 121 15.12 -21.68 2.18
CA THR A 121 16.49 -21.14 2.23
C THR A 121 16.49 -19.62 2.09
N PHE A 122 15.69 -19.07 1.16
CA PHE A 122 15.53 -17.63 1.00
C PHE A 122 14.89 -16.97 2.23
N ALA A 123 13.88 -17.56 2.83
CA ALA A 123 13.26 -17.03 4.05
C ALA A 123 14.27 -16.93 5.22
N VAL A 124 15.10 -17.97 5.41
CA VAL A 124 16.15 -17.97 6.46
C VAL A 124 17.21 -16.90 6.19
N ILE A 125 17.66 -16.76 4.94
CA ILE A 125 18.63 -15.72 4.56
C ILE A 125 18.03 -14.32 4.72
N THR A 126 16.75 -14.13 4.40
CA THR A 126 16.03 -12.86 4.61
C THR A 126 16.07 -12.46 6.08
N LEU A 127 15.70 -13.37 6.98
CA LEU A 127 15.78 -13.14 8.43
C LEU A 127 17.20 -12.80 8.88
N ALA A 128 18.23 -13.40 8.28
CA ALA A 128 19.60 -13.07 8.58
C ALA A 128 19.96 -11.63 8.18
N PHE A 129 19.57 -11.18 6.99
CA PHE A 129 19.79 -9.79 6.58
C PHE A 129 19.01 -8.80 7.44
N GLU A 130 17.81 -9.17 7.91
CA GLU A 130 16.98 -8.30 8.73
C GLU A 130 17.43 -8.20 10.19
N LYS A 131 18.03 -9.26 10.75
CA LYS A 131 18.30 -9.38 12.20
C LYS A 131 19.78 -9.44 12.59
N VAL A 132 20.69 -9.77 11.67
CA VAL A 132 22.13 -9.88 11.97
C VAL A 132 22.82 -8.54 11.76
N PRO A 133 23.66 -8.06 12.72
CA PRO A 133 24.37 -6.79 12.58
C PRO A 133 25.18 -6.67 11.27
N LEU A 134 25.14 -5.48 10.67
CA LEU A 134 25.83 -5.17 9.40
C LEU A 134 27.34 -5.47 9.45
N THR A 135 27.97 -5.19 10.59
CA THR A 135 29.39 -5.43 10.86
C THR A 135 29.74 -6.91 10.71
N SER A 136 28.90 -7.80 11.21
CA SER A 136 29.03 -9.25 11.09
C SER A 136 28.74 -9.77 9.68
N LEU A 137 27.89 -9.08 8.90
CA LEU A 137 27.57 -9.47 7.53
C LEU A 137 28.62 -9.01 6.50
N LYS A 138 29.25 -7.84 6.70
CA LYS A 138 30.23 -7.27 5.77
C LYS A 138 31.68 -7.65 6.09
N SER A 139 32.00 -7.94 7.36
CA SER A 139 33.37 -8.31 7.78
C SER A 139 33.79 -9.68 7.26
N SER A 140 35.00 -9.76 6.68
CA SER A 140 35.65 -11.01 6.26
C SER A 140 36.05 -11.93 7.42
N ASP A 141 36.15 -11.37 8.63
CA ASP A 141 36.58 -12.07 9.85
C ASP A 141 35.41 -12.50 10.75
N SER A 142 34.18 -12.29 10.29
CA SER A 142 32.98 -12.73 10.99
C SER A 142 32.92 -14.25 11.09
N LEU A 143 32.38 -14.75 12.22
CA LEU A 143 32.15 -16.17 12.47
C LEU A 143 31.30 -16.84 11.38
N LEU A 144 30.49 -16.06 10.66
CA LEU A 144 29.68 -16.50 9.52
C LEU A 144 30.53 -17.01 8.34
N TYR A 145 31.72 -16.44 8.12
CA TYR A 145 32.59 -16.80 7.00
C TYR A 145 33.70 -17.80 7.39
N SER A 146 33.65 -18.32 8.61
CA SER A 146 34.66 -19.26 9.14
C SER A 146 34.81 -20.55 8.31
N GLN A 147 33.76 -20.96 7.60
CA GLN A 147 33.74 -22.14 6.72
C GLN A 147 33.90 -21.80 5.23
N VAL A 148 34.03 -20.51 4.85
CA VAL A 148 34.12 -20.09 3.45
C VAL A 148 35.59 -19.98 3.04
N THR A 149 35.98 -20.70 1.99
CA THR A 149 37.37 -20.72 1.46
C THR A 149 37.83 -19.39 0.88
N SER A 150 36.90 -18.54 0.43
CA SER A 150 37.16 -17.19 -0.08
C SER A 150 36.63 -16.13 0.89
N LYS A 151 37.53 -15.56 1.70
CA LYS A 151 37.20 -14.48 2.62
C LYS A 151 37.14 -13.14 1.88
N GLN A 152 36.03 -12.86 1.21
CA GLN A 152 35.76 -11.55 0.61
C GLN A 152 34.74 -10.76 1.44
N PRO A 153 34.90 -9.43 1.56
CA PRO A 153 33.89 -8.59 2.19
C PRO A 153 32.59 -8.66 1.40
N SER A 154 31.47 -8.75 2.14
CA SER A 154 30.11 -8.86 1.58
C SER A 154 29.91 -10.08 0.66
N TYR A 155 30.66 -11.17 0.86
CA TYR A 155 30.58 -12.38 0.03
C TYR A 155 29.16 -12.97 -0.03
N LEU A 156 28.49 -13.09 1.14
CA LEU A 156 27.14 -13.64 1.22
C LEU A 156 26.15 -12.81 0.39
N ILE A 157 26.18 -11.48 0.55
CA ILE A 157 25.28 -10.56 -0.15
C ILE A 157 25.48 -10.68 -1.66
N LYS A 158 26.74 -10.62 -2.15
CA LYS A 158 27.04 -10.72 -3.59
C LYS A 158 26.57 -12.04 -4.18
N LYS A 159 26.83 -13.17 -3.51
CA LYS A 159 26.41 -14.50 -3.97
C LYS A 159 24.91 -14.67 -3.96
N VAL A 160 24.22 -14.21 -2.91
CA VAL A 160 22.76 -14.27 -2.81
C VAL A 160 22.12 -13.42 -3.90
N CYS A 161 22.56 -12.18 -4.12
CA CYS A 161 22.02 -11.34 -5.20
C CYS A 161 22.18 -11.98 -6.59
N ALA A 162 23.34 -12.59 -6.87
CA ALA A 162 23.57 -13.31 -8.13
C ALA A 162 22.63 -14.52 -8.27
N LEU A 163 22.50 -15.34 -7.23
CA LEU A 163 21.59 -16.49 -7.22
C LEU A 163 20.12 -16.07 -7.32
N CYS A 164 19.73 -14.96 -6.67
CA CYS A 164 18.39 -14.41 -6.78
C CYS A 164 18.04 -14.10 -8.24
N TYR A 165 18.94 -13.45 -8.96
CA TYR A 165 18.78 -13.15 -10.39
C TYR A 165 18.74 -14.43 -11.25
N THR A 166 19.69 -15.35 -11.08
CA THR A 166 19.77 -16.59 -11.88
C THR A 166 18.56 -17.52 -11.69
N LEU A 167 18.02 -17.61 -10.48
CA LEU A 167 16.86 -18.47 -10.22
C LEU A 167 15.56 -17.85 -10.73
N ARG A 168 15.47 -16.52 -10.74
CA ARG A 168 14.31 -15.78 -11.24
C ARG A 168 14.18 -15.81 -12.76
N SER A 169 15.28 -15.98 -13.49
CA SER A 169 15.29 -16.09 -14.95
C SER A 169 14.89 -17.48 -15.45
N LYS A 170 14.79 -18.49 -14.58
CA LYS A 170 14.33 -19.83 -14.97
C LYS A 170 12.82 -19.84 -15.16
N ASN A 171 12.32 -20.67 -16.06
CA ASN A 171 10.88 -20.84 -16.28
C ASN A 171 10.47 -22.28 -15.93
N ILE A 172 9.22 -22.43 -15.50
CA ILE A 172 8.57 -23.74 -15.41
C ILE A 172 7.92 -24.09 -16.77
N PRO A 173 7.67 -25.38 -17.06
CA PRO A 173 6.94 -25.78 -18.27
C PRO A 173 5.53 -25.15 -18.33
N ASP A 174 5.07 -24.81 -19.54
CA ASP A 174 3.77 -24.15 -19.75
C ASP A 174 2.58 -25.04 -19.33
N ASP A 175 2.74 -26.35 -19.43
CA ASP A 175 1.79 -27.41 -19.06
C ASP A 175 1.86 -27.80 -17.56
N ALA A 176 2.59 -27.04 -16.73
CA ALA A 176 2.73 -27.31 -15.31
C ALA A 176 1.38 -27.33 -14.57
N SER A 177 1.25 -28.27 -13.61
CA SER A 177 0.10 -28.35 -12.70
C SER A 177 -0.09 -27.07 -11.88
N ALA A 178 -1.32 -26.81 -11.43
CA ALA A 178 -1.63 -25.66 -10.58
C ALA A 178 -0.79 -25.63 -9.28
N ASP A 179 -0.53 -26.81 -8.69
CA ASP A 179 0.29 -26.94 -7.48
C ASP A 179 1.77 -26.59 -7.73
N LEU A 180 2.34 -27.02 -8.86
CA LEU A 180 3.71 -26.67 -9.23
C LEU A 180 3.84 -25.16 -9.52
N ARG A 181 2.84 -24.56 -10.19
CA ARG A 181 2.78 -23.10 -10.40
C ARG A 181 2.72 -22.34 -9.09
N ARG A 182 1.93 -22.82 -8.12
CA ARG A 182 1.84 -22.24 -6.76
C ARG A 182 3.17 -22.34 -6.01
N CYS A 183 3.81 -23.51 -6.01
CA CYS A 183 5.13 -23.71 -5.39
C CYS A 183 6.20 -22.79 -6.03
N TYR A 184 6.14 -22.64 -7.36
CA TYR A 184 7.04 -21.77 -8.10
C TYR A 184 6.84 -20.29 -7.74
N ARG A 185 5.59 -19.80 -7.71
CA ARG A 185 5.25 -18.44 -7.26
C ARG A 185 5.74 -18.18 -5.84
N GLN A 186 5.50 -19.11 -4.91
CA GLN A 186 5.98 -18.99 -3.53
C GLN A 186 7.52 -18.89 -3.46
N CYS A 187 8.23 -19.70 -4.25
CA CYS A 187 9.69 -19.62 -4.34
C CYS A 187 10.16 -18.27 -4.88
N LEU A 188 9.51 -17.73 -5.93
CA LEU A 188 9.85 -16.41 -6.47
C LEU A 188 9.54 -15.28 -5.49
N LEU A 189 8.46 -15.39 -4.73
CA LEU A 189 8.08 -14.43 -3.71
C LEU A 189 9.13 -14.37 -2.59
N GLU A 190 9.56 -15.52 -2.04
CA GLU A 190 10.62 -15.57 -1.03
C GLU A 190 11.98 -15.13 -1.60
N ASN A 191 12.28 -15.49 -2.85
CA ASN A 191 13.46 -14.97 -3.58
C ASN A 191 13.45 -13.44 -3.65
N TYR A 192 12.30 -12.84 -3.97
CA TYR A 192 12.17 -11.39 -4.12
C TYR A 192 12.29 -10.68 -2.76
N LYS A 193 11.69 -11.20 -1.69
CA LYS A 193 11.88 -10.67 -0.33
C LYS A 193 13.35 -10.71 0.10
N CYS A 194 14.00 -11.85 -0.10
CA CYS A 194 15.43 -12.00 0.20
C CYS A 194 16.28 -11.01 -0.59
N PHE A 195 15.92 -10.78 -1.86
CA PHE A 195 16.57 -9.79 -2.69
C PHE A 195 16.35 -8.36 -2.18
N CYS A 196 15.13 -7.97 -1.81
CA CYS A 196 14.85 -6.66 -1.20
C CYS A 196 15.68 -6.44 0.06
N ALA A 197 15.70 -7.41 0.98
CA ALA A 197 16.48 -7.32 2.21
C ALA A 197 18.00 -7.21 1.92
N ALA A 198 18.52 -8.00 0.98
CA ALA A 198 19.92 -7.92 0.57
C ALA A 198 20.29 -6.55 -0.01
N VAL A 199 19.42 -5.95 -0.83
CA VAL A 199 19.62 -4.63 -1.42
C VAL A 199 19.62 -3.55 -0.35
N CYS A 200 18.65 -3.54 0.56
CA CYS A 200 18.59 -2.57 1.66
C CYS A 200 19.83 -2.60 2.57
N VAL A 201 20.43 -3.78 2.78
CA VAL A 201 21.65 -3.95 3.59
C VAL A 201 22.92 -3.58 2.82
N SER A 202 22.95 -3.84 1.52
CA SER A 202 24.14 -3.62 0.69
C SER A 202 24.29 -2.19 0.19
N CYS A 203 23.20 -1.46 0.02
CA CYS A 203 23.15 -0.12 -0.57
C CYS A 203 23.96 -0.04 -1.88
N PRO A 204 23.53 -0.79 -2.92
CA PRO A 204 24.24 -0.82 -4.20
C PRO A 204 24.17 0.53 -4.92
N ALA A 205 24.97 0.71 -5.98
CA ALA A 205 24.92 1.91 -6.81
C ALA A 205 23.55 2.11 -7.47
N GLU A 206 23.18 3.36 -7.73
CA GLU A 206 21.86 3.78 -8.24
C GLU A 206 21.37 2.96 -9.46
N LYS A 207 22.27 2.65 -10.41
CA LYS A 207 21.96 1.86 -11.63
C LYS A 207 21.32 0.51 -11.32
N PHE A 208 21.65 -0.08 -10.17
CA PHE A 208 21.12 -1.38 -9.75
C PHE A 208 19.62 -1.35 -9.45
N TYR A 209 19.10 -0.20 -9.00
CA TYR A 209 17.68 -0.06 -8.66
C TYR A 209 16.77 -0.03 -9.89
N GLY A 210 17.32 0.16 -11.11
CA GLY A 210 16.54 0.11 -12.35
C GLY A 210 15.91 -1.26 -12.63
N PHE A 211 16.47 -2.35 -12.08
CA PHE A 211 16.00 -3.72 -12.30
C PHE A 211 14.89 -4.18 -11.35
N LEU A 212 14.47 -3.33 -10.40
CA LEU A 212 13.50 -3.72 -9.37
C LEU A 212 12.10 -4.00 -9.94
N PHE A 213 11.70 -3.25 -10.97
CA PHE A 213 10.34 -3.23 -11.49
C PHE A 213 10.22 -3.82 -12.91
N ASP A 214 11.01 -4.84 -13.23
CA ASP A 214 10.89 -5.56 -14.50
C ASP A 214 9.50 -6.25 -14.62
N PRO A 215 8.66 -5.86 -15.59
CA PRO A 215 7.30 -6.39 -15.72
C PRO A 215 7.26 -7.92 -15.83
N THR A 216 8.21 -8.50 -16.55
CA THR A 216 8.25 -9.94 -16.84
C THR A 216 8.46 -10.80 -15.59
N VAL A 217 9.08 -10.22 -14.57
CA VAL A 217 9.30 -10.86 -13.27
C VAL A 217 8.04 -10.76 -12.43
N TRP A 218 7.43 -9.59 -12.38
CA TRP A 218 6.28 -9.32 -11.52
C TRP A 218 5.05 -10.13 -11.93
N GLU A 219 4.84 -10.36 -13.23
CA GLU A 219 3.75 -11.22 -13.73
C GLU A 219 3.91 -12.69 -13.34
N LYS A 220 5.13 -13.16 -13.09
CA LYS A 220 5.38 -14.52 -12.60
C LYS A 220 5.18 -14.65 -11.11
N ILE A 221 5.34 -13.55 -10.37
CA ILE A 221 5.27 -13.52 -8.91
C ILE A 221 3.82 -13.34 -8.44
N VAL A 222 3.12 -12.37 -9.03
CA VAL A 222 1.77 -11.99 -8.63
C VAL A 222 0.76 -12.89 -9.32
N ASP A 223 -0.19 -13.39 -8.55
CA ASP A 223 -1.27 -14.22 -9.09
C ASP A 223 -2.25 -13.35 -9.90
N PRO A 224 -2.45 -13.59 -11.20
CA PRO A 224 -3.42 -12.85 -12.01
C PRO A 224 -4.88 -13.16 -11.65
N ASP A 225 -5.15 -14.32 -11.05
CA ASP A 225 -6.52 -14.81 -10.83
C ASP A 225 -7.14 -14.32 -9.51
N VAL A 226 -6.33 -13.73 -8.63
CA VAL A 226 -6.80 -13.22 -7.33
C VAL A 226 -7.64 -11.96 -7.53
N VAL A 227 -8.84 -11.94 -6.94
CA VAL A 227 -9.73 -10.78 -6.94
C VAL A 227 -9.67 -10.12 -5.57
N TYR A 228 -8.95 -9.00 -5.47
CA TYR A 228 -8.85 -8.23 -4.22
C TYR A 228 -10.13 -7.43 -3.97
N LYS A 229 -10.64 -7.48 -2.74
CA LYS A 229 -11.76 -6.67 -2.28
C LYS A 229 -11.23 -5.39 -1.67
N LEU A 230 -11.43 -4.28 -2.39
CA LEU A 230 -10.97 -2.95 -1.99
C LEU A 230 -12.17 -2.02 -1.74
N PRO A 231 -12.91 -2.22 -0.64
CA PRO A 231 -14.11 -1.42 -0.36
C PRO A 231 -13.75 0.04 -0.08
N LEU A 232 -14.68 0.94 -0.40
CA LEU A 232 -14.61 2.33 0.03
C LEU A 232 -14.80 2.39 1.56
N GLN A 233 -13.73 2.78 2.27
CA GLN A 233 -13.69 2.96 3.71
C GLN A 233 -13.79 4.44 4.07
N SER A 234 -14.51 4.73 5.16
CA SER A 234 -14.47 6.04 5.79
C SER A 234 -13.13 6.28 6.49
N GLN A 235 -12.69 7.53 6.58
CA GLN A 235 -11.39 7.90 7.17
C GLN A 235 -11.19 7.41 8.61
N TRP A 236 -12.28 7.27 9.38
CA TRP A 236 -12.27 6.85 10.79
C TRP A 236 -12.17 5.33 10.99
N ASN A 237 -12.37 4.52 9.95
CA ASN A 237 -12.30 3.05 10.02
C ASN A 237 -10.98 2.48 9.49
N ARG A 238 -9.92 3.31 9.43
CA ARG A 238 -8.61 2.89 8.91
C ARG A 238 -7.70 2.49 10.06
N ASP A 239 -7.76 1.21 10.42
CA ASP A 239 -6.80 0.62 11.35
C ASP A 239 -5.40 0.55 10.73
N ARG A 240 -4.36 0.69 11.55
CA ARG A 240 -2.97 0.69 11.11
C ARG A 240 -2.15 -0.34 11.89
N LYS A 241 -1.20 -0.97 11.21
CA LYS A 241 -0.25 -1.94 11.77
C LYS A 241 1.19 -1.50 11.51
N TYR A 242 2.03 -1.65 12.53
CA TYR A 242 3.46 -1.39 12.45
C TYR A 242 4.20 -2.62 11.92
N HIS A 243 5.13 -2.39 10.99
CA HIS A 243 5.98 -3.40 10.37
C HIS A 243 7.44 -2.98 10.47
N VAL A 244 8.32 -3.90 10.84
CA VAL A 244 9.78 -3.68 10.86
C VAL A 244 10.37 -4.43 9.68
N THR A 245 10.96 -3.72 8.70
CA THR A 245 11.42 -4.32 7.43
C THR A 245 12.92 -4.63 7.37
N ALA A 246 13.77 -3.88 8.08
CA ALA A 246 15.20 -4.18 8.17
C ALA A 246 15.81 -3.46 9.38
N ALA A 247 16.50 -4.17 10.28
CA ALA A 247 17.09 -3.59 11.49
C ALA A 247 18.47 -2.92 11.29
N ASN A 248 19.02 -2.93 10.06
CA ASN A 248 20.43 -2.61 9.79
C ASN A 248 20.63 -1.67 8.58
N VAL A 249 19.68 -0.78 8.32
CA VAL A 249 19.81 0.17 7.20
C VAL A 249 20.79 1.26 7.61
N PRO A 250 21.92 1.48 6.90
CA PRO A 250 22.83 2.56 7.24
C PRO A 250 22.14 3.91 7.06
N SER A 251 22.05 4.70 8.13
CA SER A 251 21.53 6.06 8.08
C SER A 251 22.41 6.90 7.15
N GLY A 252 21.84 7.38 6.05
CA GLY A 252 22.50 8.39 5.22
C GLY A 252 22.75 9.64 6.05
N GLY A 253 24.01 10.01 6.24
CA GLY A 253 24.39 11.20 6.96
C GLY A 253 23.87 12.46 6.26
N ALA A 254 22.94 13.14 6.92
CA ALA A 254 22.53 14.56 6.85
C ALA A 254 21.00 14.66 7.01
N GLY A 255 20.55 14.54 8.25
CA GLY A 255 19.14 14.67 8.62
C GLY A 255 19.03 14.84 10.13
N ALA A 256 19.64 15.90 10.67
CA ALA A 256 19.35 16.34 12.02
C ALA A 256 17.85 16.67 12.12
N GLY A 257 17.17 16.00 13.05
CA GLY A 257 15.93 16.45 13.70
C GLY A 257 14.72 16.70 12.80
N ALA A 258 13.88 15.68 12.60
CA ALA A 258 12.44 15.85 12.46
C ALA A 258 11.74 14.50 12.62
N GLY A 259 11.36 14.16 13.85
CA GLY A 259 10.67 12.92 14.15
C GLY A 259 10.48 12.57 15.62
N ALA A 260 10.56 13.54 16.55
CA ALA A 260 9.97 13.38 17.88
C ALA A 260 8.44 13.50 17.76
N GLY A 261 7.83 12.60 16.97
CA GLY A 261 6.39 12.46 16.87
C GLY A 261 5.96 11.37 17.84
N THR A 262 5.61 11.80 19.05
CA THR A 262 4.86 11.03 20.07
C THR A 262 5.01 9.52 19.94
N GLY A 263 6.22 9.01 20.19
CA GLY A 263 6.38 7.59 20.49
C GLY A 263 5.45 7.32 21.67
N THR A 264 4.41 6.53 21.45
CA THR A 264 3.75 5.85 22.56
C THR A 264 4.86 5.10 23.27
N LEU A 265 5.31 5.66 24.40
CA LEU A 265 6.22 5.03 25.32
C LEU A 265 5.75 3.58 25.44
N ARG A 266 6.55 2.62 24.98
CA ARG A 266 6.36 1.22 25.33
C ARG A 266 6.59 1.15 26.83
N THR A 267 5.54 1.45 27.60
CA THR A 267 5.51 1.24 29.04
C THR A 267 5.74 -0.24 29.22
N ARG A 268 6.90 -0.61 29.78
CA ARG A 268 7.10 -1.95 30.31
C ARG A 268 5.98 -2.17 31.33
N VAL A 269 5.06 -3.07 31.02
CA VAL A 269 3.91 -3.35 31.89
C VAL A 269 4.45 -3.81 33.24
N PHE A 270 4.16 -3.01 34.27
CA PHE A 270 4.52 -3.26 35.65
C PHE A 270 3.86 -4.54 36.16
N LEU A 271 4.67 -5.49 36.62
CA LEU A 271 4.25 -6.52 37.57
C LEU A 271 5.34 -6.68 38.63
N ARG A 272 5.45 -5.70 39.55
CA ARG A 272 5.75 -5.88 40.99
C ARG A 272 6.00 -4.52 41.68
N THR A 273 5.14 -4.26 42.67
CA THR A 273 5.28 -3.37 43.83
C THR A 273 5.71 -1.91 43.61
N LEU A 274 4.74 -1.00 43.84
CA LEU A 274 4.83 0.46 44.05
C LEU A 274 5.80 0.89 45.18
N SER A 275 7.06 0.45 45.13
CA SER A 275 8.05 0.68 46.20
C SER A 275 9.36 1.32 45.73
N VAL A 276 9.49 1.63 44.44
CA VAL A 276 10.66 2.33 43.91
C VAL A 276 10.17 3.51 43.09
N ASP A 277 10.66 4.70 43.46
CA ASP A 277 10.28 6.00 42.92
C ASP A 277 10.35 6.01 41.37
N PRO A 278 9.22 6.21 40.66
CA PRO A 278 9.17 6.16 39.20
C PRO A 278 10.02 7.24 38.52
N LEU A 279 10.40 8.31 39.24
CA LEU A 279 11.25 9.39 38.72
C LEU A 279 12.74 9.02 38.61
N GLN A 280 13.20 7.95 39.27
CA GLN A 280 14.61 7.54 39.19
C GLN A 280 14.96 6.81 37.88
N TYR A 281 13.97 6.28 37.15
CA TYR A 281 14.19 5.57 35.90
C TYR A 281 14.21 6.46 34.65
N ASP A 282 13.67 7.69 34.74
CA ASP A 282 13.77 8.71 33.69
C ASP A 282 15.16 9.36 33.64
N LEU A 283 16.05 9.04 34.59
CA LEU A 283 17.42 9.59 34.67
C LEU A 283 18.48 8.69 34.04
N LEU A 284 18.11 7.49 33.56
CA LEU A 284 19.00 6.75 32.67
C LEU A 284 18.83 7.35 31.29
N PRO A 285 19.84 8.08 30.74
CA PRO A 285 19.77 8.45 29.34
C PRO A 285 19.52 7.17 28.56
N PRO A 286 18.58 7.15 27.60
CA PRO A 286 18.47 6.00 26.71
C PRO A 286 19.89 5.75 26.21
N GLN A 287 20.43 4.56 26.47
CA GLN A 287 21.55 4.11 25.66
C GLN A 287 21.04 4.29 24.24
N GLU A 288 21.66 5.19 23.49
CA GLU A 288 21.46 5.34 22.06
C GLU A 288 21.93 4.02 21.42
N GLN A 289 21.13 2.97 21.60
CA GLN A 289 21.10 1.85 20.71
C GLN A 289 20.64 2.47 19.39
N GLU A 290 21.57 2.61 18.46
CA GLU A 290 21.28 3.00 17.08
C GLU A 290 20.21 2.04 16.54
N ASP A 291 18.95 2.39 16.72
CA ASP A 291 17.80 1.71 16.15
C ASP A 291 17.81 2.02 14.64
N ASN A 292 18.73 1.37 13.92
CA ASN A 292 18.84 1.40 12.46
C ASN A 292 17.72 0.57 11.79
N ALA A 293 16.57 0.48 12.46
CA ALA A 293 15.40 -0.25 12.03
C ALA A 293 14.49 0.61 11.18
N GLN A 294 14.25 0.18 9.94
CA GLN A 294 13.22 0.76 9.10
C GLN A 294 11.85 0.30 9.60
N GLU A 295 11.11 1.22 10.20
CA GLU A 295 9.72 1.02 10.63
C GLU A 295 8.75 1.59 9.57
N LEU A 296 7.71 0.82 9.26
CA LEU A 296 6.64 1.19 8.35
C LEU A 296 5.29 1.02 9.05
N GLU A 297 4.52 2.10 9.14
CA GLU A 297 3.14 2.07 9.62
C GLU A 297 2.20 1.99 8.41
N LEU A 298 1.49 0.87 8.26
CA LEU A 298 0.65 0.60 7.09
C LEU A 298 -0.81 0.40 7.50
N CYS A 299 -1.74 0.89 6.67
CA CYS A 299 -3.17 0.62 6.85
C CYS A 299 -3.49 -0.88 6.66
N ILE A 300 -4.42 -1.42 7.44
CA ILE A 300 -4.85 -2.81 7.30
C ILE A 300 -5.79 -2.90 6.08
N ASN A 301 -5.31 -3.52 4.99
CA ASN A 301 -6.10 -3.85 3.81
C ASN A 301 -5.59 -5.14 3.15
N GLU A 302 -6.35 -5.72 2.22
CA GLU A 302 -5.98 -6.99 1.57
C GLU A 302 -4.63 -6.90 0.83
N LEU A 303 -4.34 -5.76 0.19
CA LEU A 303 -3.07 -5.57 -0.51
C LEU A 303 -1.88 -5.45 0.45
N ASN A 304 -2.00 -4.74 1.56
CA ASN A 304 -0.94 -4.64 2.58
C ASN A 304 -0.76 -5.95 3.35
N SER A 305 -1.72 -6.86 3.28
CA SER A 305 -1.57 -8.23 3.76
C SER A 305 -0.75 -9.11 2.81
N GLU A 306 -0.57 -8.70 1.55
CA GLU A 306 0.29 -9.39 0.60
C GLU A 306 1.75 -9.35 1.07
N PRO A 307 2.45 -10.50 1.12
CA PRO A 307 3.79 -10.56 1.71
C PRO A 307 4.85 -9.70 1.01
N LEU A 308 4.61 -9.30 -0.24
CA LEU A 308 5.54 -8.48 -1.03
C LEU A 308 5.40 -6.98 -0.73
N VAL A 309 4.18 -6.50 -0.44
CA VAL A 309 3.92 -5.06 -0.34
C VAL A 309 4.76 -4.42 0.75
N VAL A 310 4.89 -5.09 1.90
CA VAL A 310 5.70 -4.61 3.03
C VAL A 310 7.19 -4.50 2.65
N CYS A 311 7.77 -5.57 2.11
CA CYS A 311 9.18 -5.60 1.73
C CYS A 311 9.51 -4.59 0.63
N VAL A 312 8.63 -4.44 -0.36
CA VAL A 312 8.84 -3.50 -1.48
C VAL A 312 8.61 -2.06 -1.05
N SER A 313 7.65 -1.80 -0.16
CA SER A 313 7.49 -0.47 0.47
C SER A 313 8.76 -0.08 1.24
N GLY A 314 9.36 -1.03 1.97
CA GLY A 314 10.65 -0.80 2.64
C GLY A 314 11.76 -0.47 1.65
N LEU A 315 11.88 -1.23 0.56
CA LEU A 315 12.90 -1.00 -0.46
C LEU A 315 12.73 0.34 -1.19
N VAL A 316 11.50 0.72 -1.56
CA VAL A 316 11.22 2.01 -2.22
C VAL A 316 11.50 3.17 -1.28
N ASN A 317 11.06 3.07 -0.02
CA ASN A 317 11.38 4.06 1.00
C ASN A 317 12.91 4.18 1.18
N HIS A 318 13.65 3.08 1.22
CA HIS A 318 15.10 3.08 1.28
C HIS A 318 15.74 3.78 0.06
N ALA A 319 15.31 3.43 -1.16
CA ALA A 319 15.82 4.02 -2.39
C ALA A 319 15.52 5.53 -2.49
N ALA A 320 14.34 5.96 -1.99
CA ALA A 320 13.95 7.36 -1.92
C ALA A 320 14.80 8.15 -0.90
N LEU A 321 15.09 7.56 0.27
CA LEU A 321 15.98 8.15 1.27
C LEU A 321 17.42 8.34 0.76
N LEU A 322 17.88 7.47 -0.15
CA LEU A 322 19.16 7.60 -0.83
C LEU A 322 19.13 8.58 -2.02
N ALA A 323 18.00 9.26 -2.26
CA ALA A 323 17.78 10.18 -3.37
C ALA A 323 18.07 9.57 -4.76
N HIS A 324 17.91 8.25 -4.90
CA HIS A 324 18.12 7.56 -6.17
C HIS A 324 16.93 7.77 -7.11
N HIS A 325 17.20 7.99 -8.40
CA HIS A 325 16.19 8.29 -9.43
C HIS A 325 16.05 7.20 -10.49
N ALA A 326 17.04 6.35 -10.72
CA ALA A 326 17.03 5.36 -11.81
C ALA A 326 15.83 4.40 -11.81
N TRP A 327 15.25 4.09 -10.64
CA TRP A 327 14.12 3.16 -10.50
C TRP A 327 12.76 3.80 -10.83
N ARG A 328 12.63 5.13 -10.74
CA ARG A 328 11.33 5.81 -10.84
C ARG A 328 10.68 5.66 -12.21
N GLY A 329 11.50 5.63 -13.27
CA GLY A 329 11.02 5.44 -14.64
C GLY A 329 10.51 4.03 -14.88
N ALA A 330 11.23 3.02 -14.37
CA ALA A 330 10.80 1.62 -14.42
C ALA A 330 9.49 1.41 -13.65
N LEU A 331 9.36 2.02 -12.46
CA LEU A 331 8.12 1.95 -11.68
C LEU A 331 6.94 2.60 -12.41
N ALA A 332 7.14 3.80 -12.98
CA ALA A 332 6.11 4.49 -13.77
C ALA A 332 5.69 3.68 -15.01
N ALA A 333 6.67 3.09 -15.71
CA ALA A 333 6.40 2.24 -16.87
C ALA A 333 5.64 0.96 -16.51
N ALA A 334 5.99 0.29 -15.41
CA ALA A 334 5.26 -0.88 -14.92
C ALA A 334 3.82 -0.54 -14.48
N LEU A 335 3.60 0.66 -13.97
CA LEU A 335 2.28 1.11 -13.54
C LEU A 335 1.36 1.47 -14.73
N GLY A 336 1.90 2.18 -15.72
CA GLY A 336 1.15 2.68 -16.89
C GLY A 336 1.10 1.74 -18.11
N GLY A 337 2.02 0.78 -18.17
CA GLY A 337 2.23 -0.10 -19.33
C GLY A 337 1.13 -1.13 -19.51
N ASP A 338 0.73 -1.38 -20.75
CA ASP A 338 -0.35 -2.34 -21.07
C ASP A 338 0.09 -3.80 -20.92
N ALA A 339 1.40 -4.05 -21.01
CA ALA A 339 2.02 -5.37 -20.83
C ALA A 339 2.15 -5.79 -19.36
N THR A 340 1.55 -5.08 -18.41
CA THR A 340 1.59 -5.44 -16.98
C THR A 340 0.18 -5.75 -16.49
N GLY A 341 -0.02 -6.95 -15.96
CA GLY A 341 -1.29 -7.39 -15.39
C GLY A 341 -1.85 -6.46 -14.30
N THR A 342 -3.18 -6.39 -14.21
CA THR A 342 -3.91 -5.48 -13.30
C THR A 342 -3.50 -5.63 -11.83
N ASN A 343 -3.34 -6.86 -11.35
CA ASN A 343 -2.97 -7.14 -9.96
C ASN A 343 -1.58 -6.62 -9.60
N VAL A 344 -0.63 -6.70 -10.54
CA VAL A 344 0.71 -6.10 -10.35
C VAL A 344 0.58 -4.59 -10.20
N LYS A 345 -0.19 -3.93 -11.07
CA LYS A 345 -0.43 -2.48 -10.98
C LYS A 345 -1.06 -2.09 -9.66
N TRP A 346 -2.00 -2.88 -9.13
CA TRP A 346 -2.64 -2.65 -7.83
C TRP A 346 -1.64 -2.70 -6.68
N ILE A 347 -0.77 -3.73 -6.68
CA ILE A 347 0.30 -3.88 -5.68
C ILE A 347 1.28 -2.70 -5.76
N LEU A 348 1.72 -2.32 -6.96
CA LEU A 348 2.66 -1.20 -7.14
C LEU A 348 2.04 0.15 -6.73
N ALA A 349 0.76 0.38 -7.05
CA ALA A 349 0.04 1.56 -6.61
C ALA A 349 -0.07 1.63 -5.07
N GLN A 350 -0.33 0.49 -4.40
CA GLN A 350 -0.37 0.42 -2.94
C GLN A 350 1.01 0.71 -2.32
N VAL A 351 2.09 0.19 -2.91
CA VAL A 351 3.47 0.50 -2.48
C VAL A 351 3.76 2.00 -2.55
N ILE A 352 3.34 2.64 -3.66
CA ILE A 352 3.51 4.09 -3.84
C ILE A 352 2.72 4.86 -2.78
N TYR A 353 1.47 4.48 -2.53
CA TYR A 353 0.63 5.07 -1.48
C TYR A 353 1.28 4.97 -0.10
N ASN A 354 1.77 3.78 0.25
CA ASN A 354 2.44 3.53 1.54
C ASN A 354 3.69 4.40 1.75
N CYS A 355 4.37 4.80 0.66
CA CYS A 355 5.61 5.58 0.71
C CYS A 355 5.41 7.05 0.32
N ARG A 356 4.16 7.54 0.24
CA ARG A 356 3.83 8.82 -0.40
C ARG A 356 4.63 10.02 0.10
N ASP A 357 4.91 10.08 1.41
CA ASP A 357 5.61 11.21 2.04
C ASP A 357 7.08 11.27 1.62
N LYS A 358 7.70 10.12 1.37
CA LYS A 358 9.11 10.00 0.96
C LYS A 358 9.29 10.13 -0.54
N LEU A 359 8.20 9.92 -1.30
CA LEU A 359 8.18 9.95 -2.75
C LEU A 359 7.89 11.33 -3.37
N ILE A 360 7.68 12.37 -2.55
CA ILE A 360 7.48 13.76 -3.01
C ILE A 360 8.53 14.21 -4.05
N PRO A 361 9.84 13.95 -3.88
CA PRO A 361 10.85 14.36 -4.87
C PRO A 361 10.69 13.71 -6.25
N HIS A 362 9.95 12.59 -6.33
CA HIS A 362 9.72 11.82 -7.54
C HIS A 362 8.31 12.05 -8.14
N ALA A 363 7.52 12.93 -7.55
CA ALA A 363 6.12 13.17 -7.92
C ALA A 363 5.94 13.53 -9.40
N SER A 364 6.87 14.27 -10.00
CA SER A 364 6.78 14.70 -11.41
C SER A 364 6.68 13.54 -12.41
N VAL A 365 7.25 12.38 -12.08
CA VAL A 365 7.22 11.17 -12.93
C VAL A 365 6.10 10.23 -12.51
N LEU A 366 5.86 10.09 -11.20
CA LEU A 366 4.90 9.12 -10.67
C LEU A 366 3.45 9.61 -10.75
N ARG A 367 3.20 10.92 -10.62
CA ARG A 367 1.85 11.48 -10.62
C ARG A 367 1.10 11.24 -11.95
N PRO A 368 1.71 11.45 -13.15
CA PRO A 368 1.10 11.05 -14.41
C PRO A 368 0.76 9.56 -14.48
N ALA A 369 1.68 8.69 -14.07
CA ALA A 369 1.48 7.24 -14.11
C ALA A 369 0.37 6.77 -13.17
N LEU A 370 0.20 7.41 -12.00
CA LEU A 370 -0.90 7.12 -11.08
C LEU A 370 -2.26 7.54 -11.65
N LEU A 371 -2.35 8.66 -12.37
CA LEU A 371 -3.58 9.06 -13.05
C LEU A 371 -3.94 8.07 -14.16
N GLN A 372 -2.96 7.69 -14.98
CA GLN A 372 -3.15 6.67 -16.01
C GLN A 372 -3.61 5.34 -15.42
N PHE A 373 -3.05 4.94 -14.27
CA PHE A 373 -3.48 3.76 -13.53
C PHE A 373 -4.97 3.83 -13.14
N VAL A 374 -5.41 4.93 -12.53
CA VAL A 374 -6.81 5.11 -12.12
C VAL A 374 -7.73 5.07 -13.35
N ALA A 375 -7.37 5.76 -14.43
CA ALA A 375 -8.14 5.80 -15.66
C ALA A 375 -8.30 4.42 -16.30
N LYS A 376 -7.24 3.60 -16.33
CA LYS A 376 -7.24 2.28 -16.98
C LYS A 376 -7.81 1.15 -16.13
N THR A 377 -7.75 1.24 -14.80
CA THR A 377 -8.14 0.13 -13.90
C THR A 377 -9.49 0.31 -13.24
N ALA A 378 -10.16 1.44 -13.46
CA ALA A 378 -11.54 1.67 -13.04
C ALA A 378 -12.50 0.71 -13.79
N CYS A 379 -13.02 -0.29 -13.08
CA CYS A 379 -14.02 -1.22 -13.61
C CYS A 379 -15.38 -0.53 -13.72
N ASP A 380 -16.08 -0.65 -14.86
CA ASP A 380 -17.38 -0.02 -15.13
C ASP A 380 -17.45 1.48 -14.81
N SER A 381 -16.32 2.19 -15.01
CA SER A 381 -16.15 3.59 -14.62
C SER A 381 -16.42 3.86 -13.13
N ARG A 382 -16.06 2.92 -12.26
CA ARG A 382 -16.19 3.01 -10.79
C ARG A 382 -14.85 2.87 -10.09
N LEU A 383 -14.71 3.62 -9.00
CA LEU A 383 -13.50 3.68 -8.20
C LEU A 383 -13.65 2.83 -6.94
N ASN A 384 -12.57 2.11 -6.62
CA ASN A 384 -12.44 1.32 -5.38
C ASN A 384 -11.64 2.11 -4.32
N GLY A 385 -11.44 1.52 -3.14
CA GLY A 385 -10.68 2.16 -2.05
C GLY A 385 -9.26 2.58 -2.43
N LEU A 386 -8.53 1.75 -3.16
CA LEU A 386 -7.17 2.05 -3.61
C LEU A 386 -7.14 3.22 -4.59
N HIS A 387 -8.09 3.32 -5.52
CA HIS A 387 -8.16 4.46 -6.44
C HIS A 387 -8.34 5.77 -5.68
N ILE A 388 -9.14 5.79 -4.62
CA ILE A 388 -9.31 6.97 -3.76
C ILE A 388 -8.01 7.31 -3.02
N ASP A 389 -7.30 6.31 -2.50
CA ASP A 389 -5.99 6.50 -1.84
C ASP A 389 -4.91 7.02 -2.81
N VAL A 390 -4.92 6.54 -4.05
CA VAL A 390 -4.06 7.03 -5.12
C VAL A 390 -4.41 8.47 -5.49
N LEU A 391 -5.69 8.81 -5.65
CA LEU A 391 -6.11 10.18 -5.94
C LEU A 391 -5.76 11.14 -4.79
N ASP A 392 -5.90 10.71 -3.53
CA ASP A 392 -5.43 11.46 -2.36
C ASP A 392 -3.92 11.73 -2.44
N THR A 393 -3.14 10.75 -2.90
CA THR A 393 -1.69 10.91 -3.12
C THR A 393 -1.36 11.89 -4.25
N VAL A 394 -2.11 11.82 -5.36
CA VAL A 394 -1.99 12.77 -6.48
C VAL A 394 -2.29 14.20 -6.04
N LEU A 395 -3.30 14.38 -5.18
CA LEU A 395 -3.66 15.68 -4.60
C LEU A 395 -2.61 16.17 -3.58
N TYR A 396 -2.01 15.25 -2.83
CA TYR A 396 -1.00 15.55 -1.83
C TYR A 396 0.30 16.06 -2.46
N TRP A 397 0.75 15.45 -3.56
CA TRP A 397 1.92 15.90 -4.30
C TRP A 397 1.57 17.08 -5.20
N GLN A 398 1.70 18.31 -4.69
CA GLN A 398 1.35 19.57 -5.38
C GLN A 398 2.21 19.91 -6.63
N SER A 399 2.86 18.93 -7.27
CA SER A 399 3.65 19.12 -8.50
C SER A 399 2.78 19.50 -9.71
N PRO A 400 3.27 20.27 -10.69
CA PRO A 400 2.50 20.55 -11.90
C PRO A 400 2.22 19.26 -12.69
N LEU A 401 1.03 19.16 -13.28
CA LEU A 401 0.66 18.06 -14.18
C LEU A 401 1.05 18.40 -15.63
N PRO A 402 1.63 17.45 -16.38
CA PRO A 402 1.85 17.63 -17.81
C PRO A 402 0.52 17.60 -18.56
N GLU A 403 0.50 18.22 -19.74
CA GLU A 403 -0.74 18.34 -20.54
C GLU A 403 -1.32 16.98 -20.95
N THR A 404 -0.45 15.99 -21.16
CA THR A 404 -0.84 14.62 -21.52
C THR A 404 -1.66 13.93 -20.44
N SER A 405 -1.58 14.36 -19.18
CA SER A 405 -2.32 13.74 -18.07
C SER A 405 -3.73 14.28 -17.87
N TYR A 406 -4.15 15.34 -18.59
CA TYR A 406 -5.50 15.90 -18.40
C TYR A 406 -6.61 14.98 -18.90
N GLU A 407 -6.35 14.13 -19.90
CA GLU A 407 -7.32 13.14 -20.38
C GLU A 407 -7.56 12.04 -19.33
N ASP A 408 -6.48 11.52 -18.73
CA ASP A 408 -6.56 10.57 -17.61
C ASP A 408 -7.21 11.21 -16.37
N LEU A 409 -6.93 12.49 -16.10
CA LEU A 409 -7.58 13.25 -15.03
C LEU A 409 -9.08 13.43 -15.30
N ALA A 410 -9.48 13.77 -16.53
CA ALA A 410 -10.89 13.86 -16.92
C ALA A 410 -11.60 12.53 -16.71
N THR A 411 -10.98 11.43 -17.13
CA THR A 411 -11.51 10.06 -16.91
C THR A 411 -11.64 9.73 -15.43
N SER A 412 -10.64 10.08 -14.62
CA SER A 412 -10.65 9.89 -13.17
C SER A 412 -11.78 10.70 -12.50
N ILE A 413 -12.00 11.95 -12.93
CA ILE A 413 -13.10 12.81 -12.48
C ILE A 413 -14.44 12.15 -12.82
N MET A 414 -14.64 11.69 -14.06
CA MET A 414 -15.87 11.01 -14.46
C MET A 414 -16.14 9.75 -13.62
N CYS A 415 -15.11 8.94 -13.38
CA CYS A 415 -15.23 7.75 -12.54
C CYS A 415 -15.57 8.12 -11.09
N LEU A 416 -14.99 9.20 -10.55
CA LEU A 416 -15.28 9.69 -9.22
C LEU A 416 -16.71 10.23 -9.10
N MET A 417 -17.21 10.95 -10.11
CA MET A 417 -18.60 11.43 -10.16
C MET A 417 -19.58 10.26 -10.07
N ASN A 418 -19.40 9.28 -10.95
CA ASN A 418 -20.19 8.05 -10.99
C ASN A 418 -20.17 7.30 -9.65
N THR A 419 -18.98 7.14 -9.07
CA THR A 419 -18.79 6.46 -7.78
C THR A 419 -19.47 7.22 -6.64
N SER A 420 -19.40 8.55 -6.65
CA SER A 420 -20.04 9.42 -5.66
C SER A 420 -21.56 9.30 -5.72
N ILE A 421 -22.15 9.30 -6.92
CA ILE A 421 -23.60 9.22 -7.09
C ILE A 421 -24.13 7.88 -6.57
N ASP A 422 -23.46 6.77 -6.89
CA ASP A 422 -23.89 5.43 -6.44
C ASP A 422 -23.74 5.23 -4.93
N ASN A 423 -22.71 5.83 -4.33
CA ASN A 423 -22.48 5.77 -2.89
C ASN A 423 -23.16 6.92 -2.12
N GLY A 424 -24.04 7.71 -2.75
CA GLY A 424 -24.68 8.86 -2.13
C GLY A 424 -25.45 8.55 -0.83
N HIS A 425 -25.98 7.32 -0.72
CA HIS A 425 -26.66 6.84 0.48
C HIS A 425 -25.74 6.74 1.73
N ARG A 426 -24.41 6.65 1.54
CA ARG A 426 -23.40 6.61 2.60
C ARG A 426 -22.86 8.03 2.80
N THR A 427 -23.54 8.82 3.63
CA THR A 427 -23.29 10.28 3.79
C THR A 427 -21.83 10.64 4.07
N SER A 428 -21.13 9.86 4.90
CA SER A 428 -19.73 10.12 5.21
C SER A 428 -18.80 9.93 4.01
N ILE A 429 -18.97 8.84 3.29
CA ILE A 429 -18.18 8.54 2.09
C ILE A 429 -18.54 9.50 0.98
N PHE A 430 -19.82 9.78 0.78
CA PHE A 430 -20.25 10.78 -0.18
C PHE A 430 -19.61 12.15 0.10
N GLY A 431 -19.59 12.60 1.35
CA GLY A 431 -18.92 13.84 1.75
C GLY A 431 -17.43 13.84 1.44
N SER A 432 -16.71 12.75 1.77
CA SER A 432 -15.28 12.62 1.46
C SER A 432 -15.00 12.59 -0.06
N LEU A 433 -15.80 11.84 -0.83
CA LEU A 433 -15.67 11.77 -2.29
C LEU A 433 -15.97 13.12 -2.95
N LEU A 434 -16.98 13.85 -2.46
CA LEU A 434 -17.33 15.17 -2.97
C LEU A 434 -16.24 16.22 -2.67
N SER A 435 -15.62 16.15 -1.48
CA SER A 435 -14.46 16.99 -1.16
C SER A 435 -13.27 16.70 -2.07
N MET A 436 -12.99 15.41 -2.34
CA MET A 436 -11.95 15.01 -3.28
C MET A 436 -12.25 15.48 -4.70
N LEU A 437 -13.51 15.37 -5.14
CA LEU A 437 -13.95 15.85 -6.45
C LEU A 437 -13.71 17.35 -6.61
N GLY A 438 -14.02 18.16 -5.59
CA GLY A 438 -13.74 19.59 -5.60
C GLY A 438 -12.25 19.89 -5.81
N LYS A 439 -11.37 19.23 -5.06
CA LYS A 439 -9.90 19.39 -5.19
C LYS A 439 -9.37 18.97 -6.56
N LEU A 440 -9.90 17.88 -7.13
CA LEU A 440 -9.52 17.44 -8.48
C LEU A 440 -10.05 18.39 -9.56
N ALA A 441 -11.25 18.94 -9.36
CA ALA A 441 -11.83 19.93 -10.27
C ALA A 441 -11.03 21.24 -10.27
N GLU A 442 -10.55 21.67 -9.11
CA GLU A 442 -9.63 22.82 -8.99
C GLU A 442 -8.34 22.60 -9.80
N LEU A 443 -7.75 21.41 -9.72
CA LEU A 443 -6.57 21.05 -10.51
C LEU A 443 -6.85 20.93 -12.01
N TYR A 444 -8.05 20.48 -12.39
CA TYR A 444 -8.46 20.39 -13.78
C TYR A 444 -8.66 21.76 -14.41
N GLY A 445 -9.16 22.72 -13.62
CA GLY A 445 -9.37 24.11 -14.01
C GLY A 445 -10.56 24.29 -14.95
N ALA A 446 -10.60 25.45 -15.61
CA ALA A 446 -11.68 25.84 -16.52
C ALA A 446 -11.58 25.14 -17.89
N LYS A 447 -11.74 23.82 -17.90
CA LYS A 447 -11.72 22.96 -19.09
C LYS A 447 -13.06 22.26 -19.29
N GLU A 448 -13.26 21.74 -20.50
CA GLU A 448 -14.46 20.99 -20.89
C GLU A 448 -14.33 19.50 -20.55
N LEU A 449 -15.36 18.97 -19.88
CA LEU A 449 -15.53 17.57 -19.53
C LEU A 449 -16.66 16.94 -20.37
N ARG A 450 -16.33 15.90 -21.13
CA ARG A 450 -17.30 15.14 -21.95
C ARG A 450 -17.89 13.99 -21.14
N TRP A 451 -19.09 14.16 -20.60
CA TRP A 451 -19.76 13.14 -19.80
C TRP A 451 -21.26 13.10 -20.07
N ASP A 452 -21.75 12.07 -20.76
CA ASP A 452 -23.17 11.94 -21.12
C ASP A 452 -23.99 11.11 -20.11
N GLY A 453 -23.38 10.68 -19.01
CA GLY A 453 -24.03 9.79 -18.03
C GLY A 453 -25.17 10.44 -17.21
N PHE A 454 -25.26 11.77 -17.17
CA PHE A 454 -26.20 12.49 -16.30
C PHE A 454 -27.68 12.27 -16.66
N TYR A 455 -28.02 11.98 -17.92
CA TYR A 455 -29.41 11.77 -18.36
C TYR A 455 -30.10 10.64 -17.60
N GLN A 456 -29.38 9.55 -17.33
CA GLN A 456 -29.93 8.39 -16.62
C GLN A 456 -30.17 8.72 -15.14
N TYR A 457 -29.29 9.51 -14.53
CA TYR A 457 -29.40 9.87 -13.12
C TYR A 457 -30.47 10.93 -12.83
N PHE A 458 -30.78 11.83 -13.77
CA PHE A 458 -31.91 12.76 -13.62
C PHE A 458 -33.26 12.04 -13.62
N LYS A 459 -33.37 10.91 -14.33
CA LYS A 459 -34.59 10.08 -14.36
C LYS A 459 -34.81 9.28 -13.07
N ASP A 460 -33.75 9.05 -12.27
CA ASP A 460 -33.85 8.36 -10.99
C ASP A 460 -33.99 9.36 -9.81
N PRO A 461 -35.18 9.46 -9.18
CA PRO A 461 -35.42 10.39 -8.07
C PRO A 461 -34.52 10.15 -6.86
N ARG A 462 -34.00 8.92 -6.68
CA ARG A 462 -33.13 8.59 -5.54
C ARG A 462 -31.72 9.15 -5.72
N LYS A 463 -31.27 9.26 -6.97
CA LYS A 463 -29.90 9.68 -7.34
C LYS A 463 -29.81 11.15 -7.73
N SER A 464 -30.91 11.77 -8.17
CA SER A 464 -30.96 13.16 -8.64
C SER A 464 -30.36 14.18 -7.65
N LYS A 465 -30.64 14.05 -6.34
CA LYS A 465 -30.09 14.95 -5.30
C LYS A 465 -28.57 14.86 -5.16
N TYR A 466 -28.00 13.66 -5.36
CA TYR A 466 -26.56 13.43 -5.28
C TYR A 466 -25.86 13.91 -6.56
N LEU A 467 -26.46 13.60 -7.72
CA LEU A 467 -26.05 14.14 -9.01
C LEU A 467 -25.95 15.66 -8.96
N LEU A 468 -26.99 16.34 -8.48
CA LEU A 468 -27.00 17.80 -8.40
C LEU A 468 -25.89 18.35 -7.49
N SER A 469 -25.56 17.65 -6.40
CA SER A 469 -24.47 18.06 -5.51
C SER A 469 -23.09 17.90 -6.18
N VAL A 470 -22.91 16.83 -6.95
CA VAL A 470 -21.73 16.57 -7.78
C VAL A 470 -21.57 17.64 -8.86
N LEU A 471 -22.64 17.91 -9.62
CA LEU A 471 -22.64 18.92 -10.69
C LEU A 471 -22.36 20.33 -10.17
N LEU A 472 -22.98 20.72 -9.05
CA LEU A 472 -22.71 22.00 -8.39
C LEU A 472 -21.24 22.14 -7.97
N THR A 473 -20.63 21.07 -7.49
CA THR A 473 -19.22 21.08 -7.08
C THR A 473 -18.29 21.33 -8.26
N LEU A 474 -18.57 20.71 -9.41
CA LEU A 474 -17.79 20.92 -10.64
C LEU A 474 -17.99 22.32 -11.22
N ALA A 475 -19.25 22.77 -11.30
CA ALA A 475 -19.58 24.08 -11.85
C ALA A 475 -18.99 25.24 -11.02
N LYS A 476 -18.89 25.08 -9.68
CA LYS A 476 -18.21 26.04 -8.80
C LYS A 476 -16.73 26.22 -9.13
N HIS A 477 -16.06 25.16 -9.60
CA HIS A 477 -14.65 25.21 -10.03
C HIS A 477 -14.51 25.53 -11.53
N LYS A 478 -15.58 26.01 -12.17
CA LYS A 478 -15.64 26.40 -13.59
C LYS A 478 -15.37 25.27 -14.57
N VAL A 479 -15.58 24.02 -14.17
CA VAL A 479 -15.51 22.87 -15.09
C VAL A 479 -16.79 22.85 -15.92
N TYR A 480 -16.64 22.97 -17.24
CA TYR A 480 -17.77 22.94 -18.17
C TYR A 480 -18.10 21.49 -18.54
N ILE A 481 -19.36 21.06 -18.39
CA ILE A 481 -19.79 19.72 -18.79
C ILE A 481 -20.55 19.82 -20.11
N HIS A 482 -20.08 19.08 -21.11
CA HIS A 482 -20.67 19.07 -22.45
C HIS A 482 -22.17 18.71 -22.39
N ASN A 483 -23.01 19.41 -23.18
CA ASN A 483 -24.46 19.22 -23.29
C ASN A 483 -25.32 19.39 -22.01
N LEU A 484 -24.73 19.73 -20.87
CA LEU A 484 -25.46 19.84 -19.62
C LEU A 484 -26.49 20.98 -19.64
N LEU A 485 -26.14 22.15 -20.20
CA LEU A 485 -27.06 23.30 -20.31
C LEU A 485 -28.27 23.01 -21.21
N SER A 486 -28.03 22.36 -22.35
CA SER A 486 -29.09 21.92 -23.25
C SER A 486 -30.07 21.02 -22.51
N THR A 487 -29.55 20.03 -21.79
CA THR A 487 -30.35 19.08 -21.02
C THR A 487 -31.16 19.72 -19.91
N LEU A 488 -30.56 20.64 -19.15
CA LEU A 488 -31.29 21.35 -18.10
C LEU A 488 -32.50 22.10 -18.67
N SER A 489 -32.34 22.68 -19.86
CA SER A 489 -33.39 23.44 -20.54
C SER A 489 -34.57 22.56 -21.01
N GLU A 490 -34.34 21.27 -21.18
CA GLU A 490 -35.34 20.26 -21.59
C GLU A 490 -36.00 19.54 -20.39
N LEU A 491 -35.54 19.76 -19.15
CA LEU A 491 -36.13 19.13 -17.96
C LEU A 491 -37.57 19.58 -17.71
N ASP A 492 -38.40 18.66 -17.21
CA ASP A 492 -39.79 18.94 -16.82
C ASP A 492 -39.84 20.09 -15.79
N GLY A 493 -40.70 21.07 -16.05
CA GLY A 493 -40.93 22.20 -15.16
C GLY A 493 -41.28 21.80 -13.73
N LYS A 494 -41.87 20.62 -13.48
CA LYS A 494 -42.15 20.16 -12.11
C LYS A 494 -40.88 19.95 -11.27
N LEU A 495 -39.79 19.48 -11.89
CA LEU A 495 -38.51 19.26 -11.21
C LEU A 495 -37.88 20.57 -10.73
N TRP A 496 -38.01 21.64 -11.54
CA TRP A 496 -37.51 22.97 -11.19
C TRP A 496 -38.18 23.56 -9.95
N SER A 497 -39.47 23.31 -9.74
CA SER A 497 -40.18 23.78 -8.53
C SER A 497 -39.79 22.98 -7.28
N GLN A 498 -39.47 21.70 -7.43
CA GLN A 498 -39.12 20.82 -6.31
C GLN A 498 -37.67 20.99 -5.86
N GLU A 499 -36.75 21.29 -6.79
CA GLU A 499 -35.31 21.40 -6.53
C GLU A 499 -34.75 22.77 -6.95
N PRO A 500 -34.83 23.80 -6.09
CA PRO A 500 -34.38 25.16 -6.42
C PRO A 500 -32.87 25.27 -6.65
N ARG A 501 -32.10 24.28 -6.21
CA ARG A 501 -30.66 24.13 -6.49
C ARG A 501 -30.35 23.93 -7.99
N LEU A 502 -31.31 23.53 -8.81
CA LEU A 502 -31.14 23.48 -10.27
C LEU A 502 -30.91 24.87 -10.86
N SER A 503 -31.54 25.91 -10.30
CA SER A 503 -31.29 27.30 -10.65
C SER A 503 -29.88 27.75 -10.28
N GLU A 504 -29.37 27.32 -9.13
CA GLU A 504 -27.97 27.58 -8.74
C GLU A 504 -27.00 26.95 -9.75
N LEU A 505 -27.25 25.71 -10.16
CA LEU A 505 -26.45 25.02 -11.17
C LEU A 505 -26.51 25.76 -12.53
N MET A 506 -27.70 26.17 -12.96
CA MET A 506 -27.89 26.94 -14.19
C MET A 506 -27.06 28.23 -14.15
N GLY A 507 -27.10 28.97 -13.03
CA GLY A 507 -26.29 30.17 -12.83
C GLY A 507 -24.79 29.89 -13.01
N TYR A 508 -24.25 28.88 -12.33
CA TYR A 508 -22.84 28.54 -12.45
C TYR A 508 -22.45 28.14 -13.88
N LEU A 509 -23.27 27.33 -14.56
CA LEU A 509 -23.00 26.92 -15.94
C LEU A 509 -23.02 28.09 -16.93
N LEU A 510 -23.95 29.04 -16.75
CA LEU A 510 -23.99 30.27 -17.55
C LEU A 510 -22.73 31.13 -17.37
N SER A 511 -22.13 31.12 -16.17
CA SER A 511 -20.86 31.82 -15.93
C SER A 511 -19.67 31.18 -16.67
N CYS A 512 -19.78 29.89 -17.03
CA CYS A 512 -18.72 29.12 -17.66
C CYS A 512 -18.81 29.06 -19.20
N THR A 513 -19.93 29.47 -19.79
CA THR A 513 -20.14 29.40 -21.25
C THR A 513 -19.65 30.61 -22.01
N ASN A 514 -19.39 30.40 -23.31
CA ASN A 514 -19.09 31.44 -24.28
C ASN A 514 -20.26 32.44 -24.40
N GLU A 515 -19.96 33.71 -24.69
CA GLU A 515 -20.96 34.79 -24.70
C GLU A 515 -22.13 34.53 -25.67
N SER A 516 -21.87 33.92 -26.83
CA SER A 516 -22.88 33.59 -27.84
C SER A 516 -23.89 32.55 -27.35
N GLU A 517 -23.41 31.43 -26.80
CA GLU A 517 -24.27 30.39 -26.23
C GLU A 517 -24.98 30.87 -24.97
N ARG A 518 -24.28 31.65 -24.14
CA ARG A 518 -24.83 32.26 -22.93
C ARG A 518 -26.07 33.09 -23.25
N ALA A 519 -26.05 33.92 -24.28
CA ALA A 519 -27.20 34.74 -24.68
C ALA A 519 -28.44 33.88 -25.04
N VAL A 520 -28.24 32.76 -25.73
CA VAL A 520 -29.32 31.83 -26.11
C VAL A 520 -29.96 31.23 -24.87
N TYR A 521 -29.16 30.59 -23.99
CA TYR A 521 -29.68 29.94 -22.80
C TYR A 521 -30.23 30.93 -21.76
N LEU A 522 -29.66 32.14 -21.66
CA LEU A 522 -30.23 33.23 -20.87
C LEU A 522 -31.64 33.58 -21.35
N SER A 523 -31.84 33.75 -22.65
CA SER A 523 -33.15 34.09 -23.21
C SER A 523 -34.19 32.98 -22.94
N GLN A 524 -33.79 31.72 -23.05
CA GLN A 524 -34.65 30.57 -22.79
C GLN A 524 -35.03 30.48 -21.31
N HIS A 525 -34.07 30.61 -20.41
CA HIS A 525 -34.31 30.56 -18.96
C HIS A 525 -35.18 31.73 -18.49
N ARG A 526 -34.97 32.93 -19.06
CA ARG A 526 -35.83 34.11 -18.78
C ARG A 526 -37.29 33.87 -19.21
N LYS A 527 -37.50 33.26 -20.38
CA LYS A 527 -38.85 32.85 -20.83
C LYS A 527 -39.48 31.79 -19.93
N PHE A 528 -38.67 30.88 -19.37
CA PHE A 528 -39.16 29.90 -18.40
C PHE A 528 -39.58 30.57 -17.08
N LEU A 529 -38.79 31.50 -16.56
CA LEU A 529 -39.09 32.23 -15.32
C LEU A 529 -40.30 33.16 -15.47
N SER A 530 -40.47 33.85 -16.60
CA SER A 530 -41.60 34.76 -16.82
C SER A 530 -42.95 34.05 -16.76
N ARG A 531 -43.03 32.78 -17.16
CA ARG A 531 -44.23 31.94 -17.02
C ARG A 531 -44.64 31.66 -15.56
N ARG A 532 -43.77 31.98 -14.61
CA ARG A 532 -43.95 31.73 -13.16
C ARG A 532 -43.93 33.02 -12.34
N ALA A 533 -43.89 34.17 -13.00
CA ALA A 533 -43.83 35.48 -12.35
C ALA A 533 -44.98 35.66 -11.34
N GLY A 534 -44.68 36.24 -10.18
CA GLY A 534 -45.66 36.53 -9.11
C GLY A 534 -45.80 35.46 -8.02
N GLY A 535 -45.14 34.29 -8.14
CA GLY A 535 -45.14 33.24 -7.10
C GLY A 535 -43.92 33.24 -6.18
N VAL A 536 -44.03 32.64 -4.99
CA VAL A 536 -42.90 32.45 -4.04
C VAL A 536 -41.74 31.65 -4.67
N ASP A 537 -42.07 30.69 -5.55
CA ASP A 537 -41.09 29.89 -6.26
C ASP A 537 -40.26 30.71 -7.26
N TYR A 538 -40.83 31.76 -7.86
CA TYR A 538 -40.11 32.64 -8.79
C TYR A 538 -38.96 33.38 -8.11
N VAL A 539 -39.23 33.96 -6.93
CA VAL A 539 -38.22 34.67 -6.14
C VAL A 539 -37.10 33.73 -5.71
N LYS A 540 -37.45 32.50 -5.29
CA LYS A 540 -36.45 31.47 -4.93
C LYS A 540 -35.56 31.13 -6.13
N LEU A 541 -36.15 30.82 -7.29
CA LEU A 541 -35.39 30.45 -8.49
C LEU A 541 -34.46 31.58 -8.94
N LEU A 542 -34.93 32.84 -8.93
CA LEU A 542 -34.10 34.00 -9.22
C LEU A 542 -32.92 34.14 -8.26
N TYR A 543 -33.18 34.04 -6.95
CA TYR A 543 -32.15 34.15 -5.92
C TYR A 543 -31.06 33.08 -6.08
N TYR A 544 -31.44 31.82 -6.36
CA TYR A 544 -30.46 30.75 -6.58
C TYR A 544 -29.67 30.92 -7.88
N THR A 545 -30.30 31.34 -8.99
CA THR A 545 -29.58 31.62 -10.25
C THR A 545 -28.56 32.75 -10.06
N GLN A 546 -28.90 33.79 -9.29
CA GLN A 546 -28.01 34.91 -9.00
C GLN A 546 -26.73 34.49 -8.26
N LYS A 547 -26.78 33.45 -7.42
CA LYS A 547 -25.58 32.94 -6.71
C LYS A 547 -24.48 32.49 -7.67
N GLY A 548 -24.85 31.89 -8.80
CA GLY A 548 -23.91 31.43 -9.82
C GLY A 548 -23.58 32.48 -10.87
N TYR A 549 -24.56 33.29 -11.27
CA TYR A 549 -24.38 34.37 -12.24
C TYR A 549 -25.09 35.65 -11.78
N PRO A 550 -24.38 36.54 -11.07
CA PRO A 550 -24.98 37.76 -10.51
C PRO A 550 -25.58 38.71 -11.56
N GLN A 551 -25.04 38.70 -12.77
CA GLN A 551 -25.50 39.51 -13.91
C GLN A 551 -26.82 39.00 -14.51
N PHE A 552 -27.35 37.88 -14.04
CA PHE A 552 -28.62 37.32 -14.53
C PHE A 552 -29.80 38.26 -14.28
N VAL A 553 -29.82 38.86 -13.09
CA VAL A 553 -30.95 39.63 -12.57
C VAL A 553 -30.80 41.10 -12.98
N ASP A 554 -31.83 41.63 -13.63
CA ASP A 554 -31.95 43.05 -13.95
C ASP A 554 -33.15 43.67 -13.23
N GLY A 555 -33.18 45.01 -13.13
CA GLY A 555 -34.26 45.73 -12.46
C GLY A 555 -35.64 45.56 -13.11
N ASN A 556 -35.73 44.93 -14.28
CA ASN A 556 -36.98 44.62 -14.96
C ASN A 556 -37.59 43.29 -14.50
N MET A 557 -36.83 42.42 -13.82
CA MET A 557 -37.34 41.15 -13.27
C MET A 557 -38.07 41.28 -11.93
N PHE A 558 -38.04 42.47 -11.31
CA PHE A 558 -38.76 42.77 -10.06
C PHE A 558 -39.92 43.74 -10.27
N LYS A 559 -40.25 44.05 -11.51
CA LYS A 559 -41.45 44.79 -11.92
C LYS A 559 -42.50 43.80 -12.38
#